data_AF-A0A4R4GGX4-F1
#
_entry.id   AF-A0A4R4GGX4-F1
#
_cell.length_a   1.000
_cell.length_b   1.000
_cell.length_c   1.000
_cell.angle_alpha   90.00
_cell.angle_beta   90.00
_cell.angle_gamma   90.00
#
_symmetry.space_group_name_H-M   'P 1'
#
loop_
_entity.id
_entity.type
_entity.pdbx_description
1 polymer ?
#
loop_
_entity_poly.entity_id
_entity_poly.type
_entity_poly.pdbx_seq_one_letter_code
_entity_poly.pdbx_strand_id
1 'polypeptide(L)'
;MERSRNLSIDILKFFAVLLITNSHMEKVYADYGALSTGGAIGDALFFFCSGFTLFLGRMGRFDAWYKRRIRRIYPSVFGFALVASICFASTSNMLHVILSGGGQFVSCIMLSYIVLYMVRKLFSCHLNAVFMAVGLFIVLWYIFLFEHKEMVWMYKGSTIKWFCYFLSMLLGAIIGLRSKEQPQTVIGGVKICYK
;
A
#
# COMPACT_ATOMS: atom_id res chain seq x y z
N MET A 1 17.16 -9.29 22.57
CA MET A 1 17.52 -8.64 21.29
C MET A 1 16.47 -7.58 21.00
N GLU A 2 16.72 -6.33 21.39
CA GLU A 2 15.87 -5.23 20.97
C GLU A 2 15.89 -5.16 19.44
N ARG A 3 14.73 -5.32 18.83
CA ARG A 3 14.56 -5.10 17.40
C ARG A 3 14.67 -3.61 17.19
N SER A 4 15.82 -3.12 16.74
CA SER A 4 16.03 -1.71 16.44
C SER A 4 14.88 -1.22 15.56
N ARG A 5 14.07 -0.31 16.10
CA ARG A 5 12.97 0.30 15.35
C ARG A 5 13.60 1.18 14.28
N ASN A 6 13.22 0.95 13.02
CA ASN A 6 13.69 1.78 11.92
C ASN A 6 12.94 3.11 11.97
N LEU A 7 13.51 4.09 12.68
CA LEU A 7 12.93 5.42 12.87
C LEU A 7 12.51 6.07 11.54
N SER A 8 13.30 5.90 10.48
CA SER A 8 13.00 6.41 9.14
C SER A 8 11.66 5.92 8.59
N ILE A 9 11.29 4.66 8.85
CA ILE A 9 10.01 4.09 8.39
C ILE A 9 8.85 4.69 9.18
N ASP A 10 9.05 4.92 10.47
CA ASP A 10 8.00 5.46 11.32
C ASP A 10 7.74 6.94 11.00
N ILE A 11 8.78 7.72 10.70
CA ILE A 11 8.67 9.09 10.16
C ILE A 11 7.93 9.06 8.80
N LEU A 12 8.30 8.14 7.90
CA LEU A 12 7.70 8.08 6.57
C LEU A 12 6.21 7.71 6.64
N LYS A 13 5.82 6.79 7.55
CA LYS A 13 4.42 6.48 7.82
C LYS A 13 3.66 7.67 8.41
N PHE A 14 4.29 8.45 9.28
CA PHE A 14 3.67 9.64 9.86
C PHE A 14 3.30 10.64 8.76
N PHE A 15 4.24 10.97 7.86
CA PHE A 15 3.96 11.83 6.71
C PHE A 15 2.91 11.24 5.76
N ALA A 16 2.96 9.93 5.52
CA ALA A 16 1.97 9.26 4.69
C ALA A 16 0.54 9.45 5.25
N VAL A 17 0.34 9.18 6.54
CA VAL A 17 -0.96 9.35 7.19
C VAL A 17 -1.39 10.81 7.24
N LEU A 18 -0.46 11.74 7.50
CA LEU A 18 -0.75 13.18 7.50
C LEU A 18 -1.25 13.65 6.13
N LEU A 19 -0.55 13.29 5.05
CA LEU A 19 -0.93 13.65 3.68
C LEU A 19 -2.26 13.03 3.25
N ILE A 20 -2.50 11.76 3.60
CA ILE A 20 -3.78 11.09 3.34
C ILE A 20 -4.90 11.84 4.09
N THR A 21 -4.71 12.14 5.36
CA THR A 21 -5.72 12.84 6.16
C THR A 21 -5.99 14.23 5.60
N ASN A 22 -4.94 15.00 5.27
CA ASN A 22 -5.06 16.32 4.65
C ASN A 22 -5.90 16.29 3.37
N SER A 23 -5.73 15.25 2.54
CA SER A 23 -6.49 15.09 1.30
C SER A 23 -7.97 14.77 1.48
N HIS A 24 -8.39 14.35 2.68
CA HIS A 24 -9.78 14.11 3.04
C HIS A 24 -10.43 15.27 3.81
N MET A 25 -9.70 16.35 4.06
CA MET A 25 -10.19 17.55 4.74
C MET A 25 -10.90 18.55 3.83
N GLU A 26 -11.26 18.16 2.60
CA GLU A 26 -11.96 19.02 1.63
C GLU A 26 -13.14 19.79 2.24
N LYS A 27 -13.97 19.11 3.04
CA LYS A 27 -15.12 19.73 3.73
C LYS A 27 -14.72 20.75 4.80
N VAL A 28 -13.52 20.64 5.37
CA VAL A 28 -12.99 21.56 6.39
C VAL A 28 -12.41 22.81 5.72
N TYR A 29 -11.84 22.67 4.52
CA TYR A 29 -11.25 23.78 3.79
C TYR A 29 -12.27 24.67 3.04
N ALA A 30 -13.54 24.25 2.95
CA ALA A 30 -14.62 24.98 2.29
C ALA A 30 -14.20 25.52 0.91
N ASP A 31 -14.06 26.84 0.76
CA ASP A 31 -13.70 27.50 -0.49
C ASP A 31 -12.24 27.26 -0.94
N TYR A 32 -11.38 26.78 -0.03
CA TYR A 32 -9.98 26.45 -0.31
C TYR A 32 -9.75 24.95 -0.52
N GLY A 33 -10.69 24.24 -1.15
CA GLY A 33 -10.58 22.80 -1.45
C GLY A 33 -9.30 22.40 -2.20
N ALA A 34 -8.67 23.33 -2.92
CA ALA A 34 -7.36 23.13 -3.56
C ALA A 34 -6.21 22.80 -2.58
N LEU A 35 -6.36 23.11 -1.29
CA LEU A 35 -5.40 22.72 -0.24
C LEU A 35 -5.54 21.26 0.19
N SER A 36 -6.66 20.61 -0.15
CA SER A 36 -6.94 19.19 0.12
C SER A 36 -6.21 18.27 -0.86
N THR A 37 -4.89 18.43 -0.99
CA THR A 37 -4.03 17.65 -1.88
C THR A 37 -3.09 16.73 -1.09
N GLY A 38 -2.32 15.91 -1.80
CA GLY A 38 -1.30 15.04 -1.22
C GLY A 38 -1.74 13.59 -0.97
N GLY A 39 -3.02 13.26 -1.13
CA GLY A 39 -3.55 11.91 -0.87
C GLY A 39 -2.85 10.84 -1.71
N ALA A 40 -2.68 11.09 -3.00
CA ALA A 40 -1.94 10.26 -3.94
C ALA A 40 -0.49 9.92 -3.47
N ILE A 41 0.21 10.94 -3.00
CA ILE A 41 1.60 10.81 -2.53
C ILE A 41 1.63 10.08 -1.20
N GLY A 42 0.71 10.42 -0.29
CA GLY A 42 0.56 9.75 0.99
C GLY A 42 0.25 8.26 0.83
N ASP A 43 -0.67 7.91 -0.08
CA ASP A 43 -0.98 6.53 -0.43
C ASP A 43 0.28 5.81 -0.93
N ALA A 44 0.96 6.37 -1.94
CA ALA A 44 2.18 5.78 -2.50
C ALA A 44 3.25 5.53 -1.42
N LEU A 45 3.47 6.47 -0.50
CA LEU A 45 4.38 6.32 0.63
C LEU A 45 3.94 5.21 1.58
N PHE A 46 2.65 5.13 1.91
CA PHE A 46 2.13 4.09 2.79
C PHE A 46 2.28 2.68 2.19
N PHE A 47 1.98 2.54 0.90
CA PHE A 47 2.16 1.29 0.16
C PHE A 47 3.64 0.92 0.07
N PHE A 48 4.52 1.88 -0.19
CA PHE A 48 5.97 1.67 -0.18
C PHE A 48 6.48 1.17 1.18
N CYS A 49 6.13 1.85 2.29
CA CYS A 49 6.50 1.42 3.65
C CYS A 49 5.96 0.02 3.97
N SER A 50 4.73 -0.27 3.51
CA SER A 50 4.09 -1.57 3.70
C SER A 50 4.84 -2.68 2.97
N GLY A 51 5.24 -2.46 1.71
CA GLY A 51 6.06 -3.41 0.95
C GLY A 51 7.45 -3.63 1.57
N PHE A 52 8.12 -2.55 1.97
CA PHE A 52 9.44 -2.60 2.60
C PHE A 52 9.45 -3.43 3.88
N THR A 53 8.54 -3.12 4.81
CA THR A 53 8.46 -3.82 6.11
C THR A 53 8.06 -5.29 5.97
N LEU A 54 7.35 -5.64 4.89
CA LEU A 54 6.94 -7.01 4.60
C LEU A 54 8.12 -7.91 4.28
N PHE A 55 9.08 -7.40 3.50
CA PHE A 55 10.27 -8.14 3.10
C PHE A 55 11.28 -8.29 4.23
N LEU A 56 11.32 -7.34 5.15
CA LEU A 56 12.09 -7.42 6.40
C LEU A 56 11.52 -8.45 7.41
N GLY A 57 10.25 -8.85 7.26
CA GLY A 57 9.59 -9.85 8.09
C GLY A 57 9.86 -11.30 7.69
N ARG A 58 9.67 -12.24 8.64
CA ARG A 58 9.66 -13.68 8.36
C ARG A 58 8.40 -14.09 7.59
N MET A 59 8.60 -14.79 6.48
CA MET A 59 7.54 -15.49 5.75
C MET A 59 7.17 -16.77 6.49
N GLY A 60 5.89 -17.10 6.47
CA GLY A 60 5.36 -18.36 7.01
C GLY A 60 4.16 -18.80 6.17
N ARG A 61 3.36 -19.73 6.68
CA ARG A 61 2.09 -20.12 6.06
C ARG A 61 1.22 -18.90 5.78
N PHE A 62 0.63 -18.86 4.58
CA PHE A 62 -0.17 -17.73 4.08
C PHE A 62 -1.26 -17.32 5.10
N ASP A 63 -2.02 -18.27 5.62
CA ASP A 63 -3.16 -18.02 6.51
C ASP A 63 -2.74 -17.27 7.78
N ALA A 64 -1.72 -17.77 8.47
CA ALA A 64 -1.19 -17.16 9.69
C ALA A 64 -0.51 -15.81 9.41
N TRP A 65 0.05 -15.65 8.22
CA TRP A 65 0.66 -14.40 7.78
C TRP A 65 -0.40 -13.34 7.46
N TYR A 66 -1.44 -13.68 6.71
CA TYR A 66 -2.50 -12.78 6.28
C TYR A 66 -3.42 -12.40 7.46
N LYS A 67 -3.75 -13.37 8.33
CA LYS A 67 -4.51 -13.11 9.57
C LYS A 67 -3.84 -12.07 10.47
N ARG A 68 -2.50 -12.06 10.53
CA ARG A 68 -1.75 -11.04 11.29
C ARG A 68 -1.88 -9.63 10.71
N ARG A 69 -2.17 -9.49 9.42
CA ARG A 69 -2.38 -8.19 8.75
C ARG A 69 -3.81 -7.71 8.94
N ILE A 70 -4.79 -8.60 8.78
CA ILE A 70 -6.20 -8.31 9.08
C ILE A 70 -6.33 -7.82 10.52
N ARG A 71 -5.75 -8.54 11.50
CA ARG A 71 -5.81 -8.17 12.92
C ARG A 71 -5.13 -6.84 13.25
N ARG A 72 -4.31 -6.27 12.36
CA ARG A 72 -3.69 -4.96 12.57
C ARG A 72 -4.51 -3.81 11.97
N ILE A 73 -5.18 -4.05 10.85
CA ILE A 73 -5.87 -3.00 10.08
C ILE A 73 -7.35 -2.93 10.44
N TYR A 74 -8.03 -4.07 10.57
CA TYR A 74 -9.47 -4.11 10.76
C TYR A 74 -9.95 -3.63 12.15
N PRO A 75 -9.21 -3.78 13.27
CA PRO A 75 -9.69 -3.24 14.54
C PRO A 75 -9.86 -1.71 14.53
N SER A 76 -8.94 -0.98 13.90
CA SER A 76 -9.06 0.48 13.78
C SER A 76 -10.16 0.89 12.81
N VAL A 77 -10.29 0.19 11.67
CA VAL A 77 -11.37 0.46 10.70
C VAL A 77 -12.75 0.18 11.31
N PHE A 78 -12.88 -0.94 12.03
CA PHE A 78 -14.12 -1.30 12.72
C PHE A 78 -14.43 -0.34 13.87
N GLY A 79 -13.42 0.07 14.65
CA GLY A 79 -13.59 1.07 15.70
C GLY A 79 -14.09 2.40 15.13
N PHE A 80 -13.48 2.87 14.04
CA PHE A 80 -13.92 4.09 13.36
C PHE A 80 -15.33 3.95 12.77
N ALA A 81 -15.63 2.82 12.13
CA ALA A 81 -16.97 2.50 11.63
C ALA A 81 -18.03 2.57 12.75
N LEU A 82 -17.74 1.98 13.91
CA LEU A 82 -18.65 1.94 15.05
C LEU A 82 -18.88 3.34 15.64
N VAL A 83 -17.81 4.13 15.81
CA VAL A 83 -17.92 5.54 16.26
C VAL A 83 -18.72 6.36 15.24
N ALA A 84 -18.45 6.21 13.95
CA ALA A 84 -19.17 6.91 12.90
C ALA A 84 -20.65 6.55 12.88
N SER A 85 -21.00 5.27 13.02
CA SER A 85 -22.40 4.81 13.09
C SER A 85 -23.15 5.38 14.30
N ILE A 86 -22.51 5.46 15.47
CA ILE A 86 -23.12 6.02 16.69
C ILE A 86 -23.28 7.54 16.58
N CYS A 87 -22.23 8.25 16.16
CA CYS A 87 -22.23 9.71 16.13
C CYS A 87 -23.04 10.32 14.97
N PHE A 88 -23.12 9.63 13.82
CA PHE A 88 -23.76 10.18 12.61
C PHE A 88 -25.07 9.48 12.22
N ALA A 89 -25.58 8.56 13.05
CA ALA A 89 -26.86 7.86 12.86
C ALA A 89 -27.11 7.37 11.41
N SER A 90 -26.05 6.91 10.73
CA SER A 90 -26.15 6.55 9.31
C SER A 90 -26.71 5.14 9.15
N THR A 91 -27.83 5.02 8.44
CA THR A 91 -28.55 3.79 8.08
C THR A 91 -27.84 2.92 7.04
N SER A 92 -26.55 3.15 6.80
CA SER A 92 -25.81 2.43 5.77
C SER A 92 -25.32 1.07 6.28
N ASN A 93 -25.65 0.01 5.51
CA ASN A 93 -25.31 -1.38 5.80
C ASN A 93 -23.91 -1.52 6.41
N MET A 94 -23.78 -2.19 7.56
CA MET A 94 -22.50 -2.38 8.26
C MET A 94 -21.41 -2.94 7.33
N LEU A 95 -21.80 -3.77 6.35
CA LEU A 95 -20.93 -4.29 5.30
C LEU A 95 -20.43 -3.20 4.33
N HIS A 96 -21.28 -2.24 3.95
CA HIS A 96 -20.88 -1.03 3.22
C HIS A 96 -20.03 -0.10 4.08
N VAL A 97 -20.20 -0.03 5.40
CA VAL A 97 -19.30 0.74 6.28
C VAL A 97 -17.95 0.04 6.46
N ILE A 98 -17.87 -1.29 6.36
CA ILE A 98 -16.60 -2.02 6.38
C ILE A 98 -15.89 -1.93 5.02
N LEU A 99 -16.64 -2.05 3.92
CA LEU A 99 -16.12 -1.92 2.54
C LEU A 99 -15.84 -0.48 2.12
N SER A 100 -16.64 0.48 2.59
CA SER A 100 -16.53 1.92 2.25
C SER A 100 -15.94 2.76 3.39
N GLY A 101 -16.03 2.36 4.66
CA GLY A 101 -15.45 3.08 5.81
C GLY A 101 -13.97 2.81 6.07
N GLY A 102 -13.39 1.77 5.46
CA GLY A 102 -11.93 1.69 5.20
C GLY A 102 -11.51 2.34 3.88
N GLY A 103 -12.47 2.81 3.07
CA GLY A 103 -12.26 3.36 1.74
C GLY A 103 -11.73 2.37 0.70
N GLN A 104 -11.59 2.86 -0.54
CA GLN A 104 -10.86 2.14 -1.60
C GLN A 104 -9.42 1.79 -1.19
N PHE A 105 -8.87 2.54 -0.23
CA PHE A 105 -7.53 2.35 0.31
C PHE A 105 -7.33 1.01 1.04
N VAL A 106 -8.19 0.66 2.01
CA VAL A 106 -8.07 -0.59 2.76
C VAL A 106 -8.30 -1.81 1.85
N SER A 107 -9.27 -1.72 0.95
CA SER A 107 -9.51 -2.77 -0.05
C SER A 107 -8.29 -2.97 -0.96
N CYS A 108 -7.67 -1.88 -1.40
CA CYS A 108 -6.48 -1.91 -2.24
C CYS A 108 -5.29 -2.56 -1.52
N ILE A 109 -4.96 -2.14 -0.30
CA ILE A 109 -3.81 -2.70 0.43
C ILE A 109 -3.98 -4.19 0.77
N MET A 110 -5.20 -4.60 1.12
CA MET A 110 -5.50 -6.00 1.42
C MET A 110 -5.33 -6.88 0.17
N LEU A 111 -5.83 -6.44 -0.99
CA LEU A 111 -5.60 -7.15 -2.25
C LEU A 111 -4.11 -7.18 -2.63
N SER A 112 -3.42 -6.03 -2.50
CA SER A 112 -2.00 -5.94 -2.81
C SER A 112 -1.15 -6.88 -1.95
N TYR A 113 -1.53 -7.16 -0.69
CA TYR A 113 -0.84 -8.17 0.12
C TYR A 113 -0.97 -9.59 -0.43
N ILE A 114 -2.12 -9.96 -1.00
CA ILE A 114 -2.33 -11.28 -1.61
C ILE A 114 -1.43 -11.41 -2.84
N VAL A 115 -1.48 -10.42 -3.73
CA VAL A 115 -0.66 -10.39 -4.95
C VAL A 115 0.83 -10.39 -4.59
N LEU A 116 1.25 -9.54 -3.64
CA LEU A 116 2.64 -9.47 -3.21
C LEU A 116 3.12 -10.77 -2.54
N TYR A 117 2.25 -11.49 -1.84
CA TYR A 117 2.59 -12.81 -1.30
C TYR A 117 2.84 -13.82 -2.42
N MET A 118 1.99 -13.85 -3.45
CA MET A 118 2.21 -14.70 -4.64
C MET A 118 3.49 -14.33 -5.37
N VAL A 119 3.72 -13.03 -5.60
CA VAL A 119 4.94 -12.52 -6.25
C VAL A 119 6.18 -12.90 -5.44
N ARG A 120 6.16 -12.74 -4.12
CA ARG A 120 7.26 -13.16 -3.26
C ARG A 120 7.46 -14.68 -3.29
N LYS A 121 6.39 -15.48 -3.36
CA LYS A 121 6.50 -16.95 -3.39
C LYS A 121 7.01 -17.46 -4.74
N LEU A 122 6.57 -16.87 -5.85
CA LEU A 122 6.84 -17.36 -7.21
C LEU A 122 8.06 -16.70 -7.86
N PHE A 123 8.33 -15.42 -7.57
CA PHE A 123 9.31 -14.59 -8.28
C PHE A 123 10.34 -13.92 -7.35
N SER A 124 10.69 -14.54 -6.22
CA SER A 124 11.66 -13.98 -5.25
C SER A 124 12.96 -13.48 -5.89
N CYS A 125 13.52 -14.23 -6.85
CA CYS A 125 14.79 -13.86 -7.52
C CYS A 125 14.57 -12.94 -8.76
N HIS A 126 13.32 -12.66 -9.18
CA HIS A 126 12.99 -11.83 -10.35
C HIS A 126 12.09 -10.63 -10.04
N LEU A 127 12.09 -10.12 -8.80
CA LEU A 127 11.24 -8.98 -8.41
C LEU A 127 11.44 -7.72 -9.27
N ASN A 128 12.68 -7.42 -9.68
CA ASN A 128 12.96 -6.29 -10.57
C ASN A 128 12.28 -6.49 -11.94
N ALA A 129 12.21 -7.72 -12.45
CA ALA A 129 11.53 -8.03 -13.71
C ALA A 129 10.02 -7.88 -13.58
N VAL A 130 9.44 -8.31 -12.45
CA VAL A 130 8.01 -8.08 -12.15
C VAL A 130 7.71 -6.59 -12.08
N PHE A 131 8.61 -5.79 -11.48
CA PHE A 131 8.47 -4.33 -11.43
C PHE A 131 8.49 -3.71 -12.83
N MET A 132 9.44 -4.10 -13.67
CA MET A 132 9.50 -3.65 -15.05
C MET A 132 8.27 -4.08 -15.86
N ALA A 133 7.78 -5.31 -15.68
CA ALA A 133 6.59 -5.81 -16.38
C ALA A 133 5.33 -5.04 -15.98
N VAL A 134 5.11 -4.79 -14.68
CA VAL A 134 3.97 -3.99 -14.20
C VAL A 134 4.08 -2.54 -14.66
N GLY A 135 5.29 -1.96 -14.61
CA GLY A 135 5.53 -0.60 -15.12
C GLY A 135 5.27 -0.48 -16.62
N LEU A 136 5.75 -1.44 -17.41
CA LEU A 136 5.51 -1.51 -18.85
C LEU A 136 4.02 -1.69 -19.16
N PHE A 137 3.30 -2.53 -18.41
CA PHE A 137 1.86 -2.68 -18.55
C PHE A 137 1.12 -1.36 -18.30
N ILE A 138 1.49 -0.60 -17.28
CA ILE A 138 0.90 0.72 -17.00
C ILE A 138 1.19 1.70 -18.15
N VAL A 139 2.42 1.73 -18.66
CA VAL A 139 2.81 2.61 -19.77
C VAL A 139 2.09 2.23 -21.05
N LEU A 140 2.00 0.95 -21.40
CA LEU A 140 1.26 0.48 -22.57
C LEU A 140 -0.23 0.77 -22.43
N TRP A 141 -0.83 0.53 -21.26
CA TRP A 141 -2.21 0.91 -21.00
C TRP A 141 -2.41 2.41 -21.21
N TYR A 142 -1.49 3.24 -20.72
CA TYR A 142 -1.53 4.69 -20.92
C TYR A 142 -1.37 5.07 -22.39
N ILE A 143 -0.52 4.43 -23.19
CA ILE A 143 -0.35 4.79 -24.60
C ILE A 143 -1.54 4.32 -25.45
N PHE A 144 -2.05 3.10 -25.22
CA PHE A 144 -3.06 2.48 -26.08
C PHE A 144 -4.52 2.82 -25.72
N LEU A 145 -4.83 3.14 -24.46
CA LEU A 145 -6.21 3.35 -24.00
C LEU A 145 -6.52 4.79 -23.60
N PHE A 146 -5.54 5.69 -23.69
CA PHE A 146 -5.71 7.12 -23.37
C PHE A 146 -6.29 7.93 -24.54
N GLU A 147 -6.52 7.31 -25.70
CA GLU A 147 -7.00 8.01 -26.89
C GLU A 147 -8.49 8.41 -26.83
N HIS A 148 -9.26 7.94 -25.84
CA HIS A 148 -10.66 8.32 -25.71
C HIS A 148 -11.07 8.78 -24.31
N LYS A 149 -11.45 10.06 -24.28
CA LYS A 149 -12.42 10.71 -23.39
C LYS A 149 -11.96 11.02 -21.97
N GLU A 150 -11.91 12.34 -21.76
CA GLU A 150 -12.02 13.09 -20.52
C GLU A 150 -11.05 12.73 -19.40
N MET A 151 -10.25 13.74 -19.03
CA MET A 151 -9.37 13.81 -17.86
C MET A 151 -9.65 12.70 -16.84
N VAL A 152 -9.00 11.55 -17.01
CA VAL A 152 -8.96 10.52 -15.98
C VAL A 152 -7.97 11.02 -14.95
N TRP A 153 -8.39 12.03 -14.19
CA TRP A 153 -7.79 12.34 -12.93
C TRP A 153 -7.68 11.01 -12.19
N MET A 154 -6.49 10.73 -11.66
CA MET A 154 -6.19 9.62 -10.77
C MET A 154 -7.09 9.59 -9.52
N TYR A 155 -8.19 10.34 -9.48
CA TYR A 155 -9.16 10.44 -8.41
C TYR A 155 -10.52 9.80 -8.74
N LYS A 156 -10.98 9.69 -10.00
CA LYS A 156 -12.42 9.44 -10.24
C LYS A 156 -12.91 8.01 -10.57
N GLY A 157 -12.04 7.01 -10.72
CA GLY A 157 -12.53 5.61 -10.79
C GLY A 157 -11.75 4.60 -11.63
N SER A 158 -10.57 4.93 -12.13
CA SER A 158 -9.79 3.98 -12.93
C SER A 158 -9.09 2.92 -12.06
N THR A 159 -9.22 1.66 -12.45
CA THR A 159 -8.47 0.50 -11.92
C THR A 159 -6.94 0.68 -11.98
N ILE A 160 -6.46 1.63 -12.80
CA ILE A 160 -5.04 2.00 -12.95
C ILE A 160 -4.40 2.38 -11.62
N LYS A 161 -5.11 3.10 -10.74
CA LYS A 161 -4.53 3.53 -9.46
C LYS A 161 -4.05 2.36 -8.62
N TRP A 162 -4.75 1.22 -8.70
CA TRP A 162 -4.44 0.02 -7.94
C TRP A 162 -3.11 -0.56 -8.41
N PHE A 163 -2.83 -0.50 -9.72
CA PHE A 163 -1.55 -0.89 -10.28
C PHE A 163 -0.44 0.10 -9.91
N CYS A 164 -0.71 1.41 -9.91
CA CYS A 164 0.27 2.42 -9.46
C CYS A 164 0.65 2.23 -7.98
N TYR A 165 -0.32 2.03 -7.09
CA TYR A 165 -0.07 1.76 -5.68
C TYR A 165 0.65 0.43 -5.47
N PHE A 166 0.29 -0.60 -6.25
CA PHE A 166 1.01 -1.87 -6.24
C PHE A 166 2.47 -1.71 -6.69
N LEU A 167 2.75 -0.86 -7.68
CA LEU A 167 4.10 -0.54 -8.14
C LEU A 167 4.93 0.11 -7.01
N SER A 168 4.37 1.08 -6.29
CA SER A 168 5.00 1.68 -5.10
C SER A 168 5.29 0.64 -4.02
N MET A 169 4.34 -0.28 -3.78
CA MET A 169 4.52 -1.38 -2.84
C MET A 169 5.65 -2.34 -3.25
N LEU A 170 5.74 -2.65 -4.54
CA LEU A 170 6.77 -3.53 -5.10
C LEU A 170 8.15 -2.88 -5.03
N LEU A 171 8.24 -1.57 -5.25
CA LEU A 171 9.50 -0.82 -5.05
C LEU A 171 9.97 -0.91 -3.60
N GLY A 172 9.05 -0.71 -2.63
CA GLY A 172 9.35 -0.89 -1.22
C GLY A 172 9.85 -2.30 -0.91
N ALA A 173 9.19 -3.32 -1.48
CA ALA A 173 9.60 -4.72 -1.35
C ALA A 173 11.02 -4.99 -1.88
N ILE A 174 11.38 -4.46 -3.06
CA ILE A 174 12.72 -4.60 -3.64
C ILE A 174 13.79 -4.00 -2.72
N ILE A 175 13.56 -2.78 -2.22
CA ILE A 175 14.51 -2.12 -1.30
C ILE A 175 14.59 -2.89 0.03
N GLY A 176 13.47 -3.41 0.53
CA GLY A 176 13.42 -4.25 1.74
C GLY A 176 14.18 -5.56 1.58
N LEU A 177 14.16 -6.17 0.38
CA LEU A 177 14.97 -7.36 0.07
C LEU A 177 16.46 -7.02 0.08
N ARG A 178 16.87 -5.97 -0.63
CA ARG A 178 18.28 -5.52 -0.69
C ARG A 178 18.80 -5.18 0.71
N SER A 179 18.01 -4.49 1.53
CA SER A 179 18.38 -4.15 2.91
C SER A 179 18.54 -5.39 3.81
N LYS A 180 17.87 -6.51 3.50
CA LYS A 180 18.03 -7.79 4.19
C LYS A 180 19.25 -8.58 3.71
N GLU A 181 19.70 -8.37 2.47
CA GLU A 181 20.92 -8.98 1.93
C GLU A 181 22.20 -8.29 2.44
N GLN A 182 22.14 -6.98 2.67
CA GLN A 182 23.30 -6.18 3.14
C GLN A 182 23.82 -6.39 4.58
N PRO A 183 23.12 -7.02 5.56
CA PRO A 183 23.70 -7.27 6.88
C PRO A 183 24.74 -8.40 6.92
N GLN A 184 25.04 -9.08 5.79
CA GLN A 184 26.03 -10.17 5.77
C GLN A 184 27.08 -10.08 4.65
N THR A 185 26.99 -9.11 3.73
CA THR A 185 27.93 -9.01 2.59
C THR A 185 29.31 -8.40 2.91
N VAL A 186 29.65 -8.18 4.18
CA VAL A 186 31.04 -7.87 4.60
C VAL A 186 31.81 -9.13 5.04
N ILE A 187 31.17 -10.31 5.08
CA ILE A 187 31.90 -11.58 5.30
C ILE A 187 31.44 -12.62 4.28
N GLY A 188 32.21 -12.75 3.20
CA GLY A 188 32.13 -13.89 2.27
C GLY A 188 31.05 -13.76 1.20
N GLY A 189 31.47 -13.43 -0.02
CA GLY A 189 30.60 -13.39 -1.19
C GLY A 189 29.99 -14.75 -1.51
N VAL A 190 28.75 -14.96 -1.09
CA VAL A 190 27.85 -15.97 -1.67
C VAL A 190 26.44 -15.38 -1.71
N LYS A 191 25.93 -15.10 -2.92
CA LYS A 191 24.51 -14.83 -3.15
C LYS A 191 23.76 -16.15 -3.03
N ILE A 192 23.10 -16.40 -1.90
CA ILE A 192 22.22 -17.57 -1.74
C ILE A 192 20.81 -17.17 -2.22
N CYS A 193 20.47 -17.50 -3.48
CA CYS A 193 19.07 -17.49 -3.95
C CYS A 193 18.37 -18.64 -3.21
N TYR A 194 17.43 -18.29 -2.34
CA TYR A 194 16.58 -19.27 -1.64
C TYR A 194 15.73 -20.00 -2.69
N LYS A 195 15.95 -21.31 -2.80
CA LYS A 195 15.09 -22.24 -3.53
C LYS A 195 13.79 -22.48 -2.75
#